data_AF-A0A811RVE1-F1
#
_entry.id   AF-A0A811RVE1-F1
#
_cell.length_a   1.000
_cell.length_b   1.000
_cell.length_c   1.000
_cell.angle_alpha   90.00
_cell.angle_beta   90.00
_cell.angle_gamma   90.00
#
_symmetry.space_group_name_H-M   'P 1'
#
loop_
_entity.id
_entity.type
_entity.pdbx_description
1 polymer ?
#
loop_
_entity_poly.entity_id
_entity_poly.type
_entity_poly.pdbx_seq_one_letter_code
_entity_poly.pdbx_strand_id
1 'polypeptide(L)'
;MAAPAKAQHASTDQQTTLDAQLQLWHHTFGYVKSMALKAALDLRIPDAIHQHGGSATLPQIVTKVTLHPSKIPCLRRLMRVLTQTGVFGVVVQPHSTTTDADDGGEPVYELTLASRLLIGSSPNVSPFLNMVLGTIFVSSFLDLGEWFQHELPDPSPFKLTHGRHVWDLARHDASFAELCDNGMVADSGFIMDVMVKECGDVFRGISGSLVDVAGGLGGASQAIAKAFPHIECSVLDLPNVVAAAPTNTEVKYIAGDMFESIPSANVVFLKWILHDWSDAECVKILKNCKKAIASQGGGKVIILDMVVGAGSSDEKHVETQILFDLFMMFINGAERDELEWKKIIFEAGFSSYKIIPVLGVRSIIEVYP
;
A
#
# COMPACT_ATOMS: atom_id res chain seq x y z
N MET A 1 -44.59 47.17 12.12
CA MET A 1 -44.12 46.01 11.33
C MET A 1 -42.62 45.88 11.53
N ALA A 2 -42.15 44.88 12.28
CA ALA A 2 -40.81 44.30 12.15
C ALA A 2 -40.69 43.02 12.98
N ALA A 3 -39.91 42.08 12.44
CA ALA A 3 -39.48 40.76 12.92
C ALA A 3 -40.49 39.61 12.75
N PRO A 4 -40.09 38.57 11.97
CA PRO A 4 -39.10 37.62 12.46
C PRO A 4 -37.98 37.31 11.45
N ALA A 5 -36.72 37.53 11.85
CA ALA A 5 -35.52 37.08 11.10
C ALA A 5 -34.50 36.35 11.99
N LYS A 6 -34.74 36.22 13.31
CA LYS A 6 -33.77 35.66 14.27
C LYS A 6 -33.90 34.15 14.51
N ALA A 7 -35.04 33.52 14.22
CA ALA A 7 -35.26 32.11 14.52
C ALA A 7 -34.65 31.16 13.46
N GLN A 8 -34.63 31.56 12.19
CA GLN A 8 -34.03 30.75 11.11
C GLN A 8 -32.50 30.76 11.15
N HIS A 9 -31.86 31.89 11.50
CA HIS A 9 -30.39 31.98 11.55
C HIS A 9 -29.77 31.16 12.70
N ALA A 10 -30.42 31.07 13.87
CA ALA A 10 -29.91 30.30 15.00
C ALA A 10 -30.00 28.77 14.79
N SER A 11 -31.04 28.30 14.07
CA SER A 11 -31.21 26.88 13.74
C SER A 11 -30.14 26.39 12.77
N THR A 12 -29.71 27.23 11.81
CA THR A 12 -28.68 26.87 10.83
C THR A 12 -27.30 26.78 11.49
N ASP A 13 -27.01 27.65 12.45
CA ASP A 13 -25.73 27.69 13.17
C ASP A 13 -25.52 26.47 14.08
N GLN A 14 -26.57 26.05 14.80
CA GLN A 14 -26.56 24.82 15.60
C GLN A 14 -26.41 23.56 14.74
N GLN A 15 -27.12 23.48 13.60
CA GLN A 15 -26.97 22.34 12.68
C GLN A 15 -25.56 22.27 12.11
N THR A 16 -24.99 23.41 11.71
CA THR A 16 -23.60 23.50 11.21
C THR A 16 -22.60 23.01 12.26
N THR A 17 -22.82 23.36 13.53
CA THR A 17 -21.99 22.90 14.65
C THR A 17 -22.09 21.38 14.85
N LEU A 18 -23.29 20.80 14.75
CA LEU A 18 -23.49 19.35 14.85
C LEU A 18 -22.85 18.59 13.69
N ASP A 19 -22.93 19.13 12.47
CA ASP A 19 -22.30 18.54 11.28
C ASP A 19 -20.76 18.57 11.41
N ALA A 20 -20.20 19.67 11.92
CA ALA A 20 -18.77 19.76 12.24
C ALA A 20 -18.36 18.75 13.33
N GLN A 21 -19.17 18.59 14.38
CA GLN A 21 -18.91 17.58 15.42
C GLN A 21 -18.94 16.15 14.85
N LEU A 22 -19.91 15.85 13.98
CA LEU A 22 -20.01 14.56 13.31
C LEU A 22 -18.76 14.27 12.49
N GLN A 23 -18.24 15.26 11.75
CA GLN A 23 -16.99 15.14 11.00
C GLN A 23 -15.81 14.80 11.92
N LEU A 24 -15.66 15.51 13.04
CA LEU A 24 -14.61 15.24 14.03
C LEU A 24 -14.70 13.84 14.61
N TRP A 25 -15.92 13.37 14.94
CA TRP A 25 -16.13 12.01 15.42
C TRP A 25 -15.82 10.96 14.34
N HIS A 26 -16.18 11.22 13.09
CA HIS A 26 -15.90 10.31 11.98
C HIS A 26 -14.39 10.09 11.80
N HIS A 27 -13.57 11.16 11.89
CA HIS A 27 -12.11 11.04 11.86
C HIS A 27 -11.55 10.39 13.14
N THR A 28 -12.05 10.77 14.31
CA THR A 28 -11.61 10.22 15.60
C THR A 28 -11.76 8.71 15.66
N PHE A 29 -12.87 8.16 15.14
CA PHE A 29 -13.10 6.72 15.09
C PHE A 29 -12.61 6.07 13.79
N GLY A 30 -11.91 6.81 12.92
CA GLY A 30 -11.38 6.30 11.66
C GLY A 30 -10.45 5.09 11.85
N TYR A 31 -9.56 5.14 12.84
CA TYR A 31 -8.63 4.03 13.14
C TYR A 31 -9.35 2.72 13.51
N VAL A 32 -10.57 2.79 14.05
CA VAL A 32 -11.38 1.61 14.37
C VAL A 32 -11.72 0.82 13.11
N LYS A 33 -11.87 1.47 11.96
CA LYS A 33 -12.07 0.81 10.66
C LYS A 33 -10.84 -0.04 10.30
N SER A 34 -9.64 0.53 10.46
CA SER A 34 -8.37 -0.17 10.22
C SER A 34 -8.19 -1.36 11.17
N MET A 35 -8.52 -1.20 12.45
CA MET A 35 -8.43 -2.28 13.43
C MET A 35 -9.51 -3.35 13.23
N ALA A 36 -10.70 -2.98 12.73
CA ALA A 36 -11.71 -3.94 12.33
C ALA A 36 -11.24 -4.79 11.14
N LEU A 37 -10.63 -4.16 10.13
CA LEU A 37 -10.02 -4.88 9.00
C LEU A 37 -8.91 -5.82 9.49
N LYS A 38 -8.01 -5.32 10.36
CA LYS A 38 -6.96 -6.13 10.98
C LYS A 38 -7.54 -7.36 11.69
N ALA A 39 -8.56 -7.17 12.53
CA ALA A 39 -9.20 -8.28 13.24
C ALA A 39 -9.82 -9.31 12.29
N ALA A 40 -10.36 -8.88 11.15
CA ALA A 40 -10.87 -9.79 10.13
C ALA A 40 -9.77 -10.63 9.47
N LEU A 41 -8.58 -10.05 9.26
CA LEU A 41 -7.40 -10.75 8.77
C LEU A 41 -6.87 -11.75 9.81
N ASP A 42 -6.69 -11.31 11.06
CA ASP A 42 -6.21 -12.16 12.16
C ASP A 42 -7.14 -13.37 12.39
N LEU A 43 -8.46 -13.18 12.29
CA LEU A 43 -9.46 -14.23 12.43
C LEU A 43 -9.69 -15.04 11.15
N ARG A 44 -9.06 -14.66 10.04
CA ARG A 44 -9.26 -15.28 8.71
C ARG A 44 -10.72 -15.34 8.27
N ILE A 45 -11.48 -14.28 8.53
CA ILE A 45 -12.89 -14.18 8.15
C ILE A 45 -13.10 -14.31 6.63
N PRO A 46 -12.30 -13.68 5.74
CA PRO A 46 -12.45 -13.85 4.30
C PRO A 46 -12.36 -15.32 3.86
N ASP A 47 -11.37 -16.07 4.39
CA ASP A 47 -11.21 -17.50 4.11
C ASP A 47 -12.41 -18.31 4.64
N ALA A 48 -12.90 -18.00 5.84
CA ALA A 48 -14.06 -18.67 6.42
C ALA A 48 -15.31 -18.53 5.54
N ILE A 49 -15.58 -17.34 5.02
CA ILE A 49 -16.71 -17.10 4.11
C ILE A 49 -16.46 -17.78 2.74
N HIS A 50 -15.23 -17.71 2.23
CA HIS A 50 -14.85 -18.37 0.98
C HIS A 50 -15.10 -19.89 1.01
N GLN A 51 -14.75 -20.54 2.13
CA GLN A 51 -14.97 -21.98 2.33
C GLN A 51 -16.45 -22.40 2.34
N HIS A 52 -17.38 -21.46 2.52
CA HIS A 52 -18.82 -21.68 2.41
C HIS A 52 -19.40 -21.25 1.05
N GLY A 53 -18.55 -21.08 0.03
CA GLY A 53 -18.99 -20.71 -1.32
C GLY A 53 -19.10 -19.19 -1.56
N GLY A 54 -18.56 -18.38 -0.64
CA GLY A 54 -18.49 -16.93 -0.78
C GLY A 54 -19.62 -16.14 -0.11
N SER A 55 -20.58 -16.84 0.51
CA SER A 55 -21.61 -16.27 1.37
C SER A 55 -21.77 -17.15 2.61
N ALA A 56 -21.87 -16.56 3.81
CA ALA A 56 -21.96 -17.32 5.06
C ALA A 56 -22.75 -16.58 6.15
N THR A 57 -23.50 -17.32 6.96
CA THR A 57 -24.13 -16.80 8.19
C THR A 57 -23.12 -16.65 9.32
N LEU A 58 -23.47 -15.91 10.37
CA LEU A 58 -22.58 -15.76 11.54
C LEU A 58 -22.22 -17.11 12.18
N PRO A 59 -23.16 -18.06 12.41
CA PRO A 59 -22.82 -19.39 12.91
C PRO A 59 -21.84 -20.14 11.99
N GLN A 60 -22.03 -20.07 10.67
CA GLN A 60 -21.13 -20.72 9.70
C GLN A 60 -19.71 -20.15 9.78
N ILE A 61 -19.55 -18.83 9.91
CA ILE A 61 -18.24 -18.19 10.10
C ILE A 61 -17.60 -18.67 11.40
N VAL A 62 -18.37 -18.70 12.51
CA VAL A 62 -17.89 -19.13 13.83
C VAL A 62 -17.33 -20.56 13.81
N THR A 63 -17.84 -21.45 12.94
CA THR A 63 -17.28 -22.82 12.81
C THR A 63 -15.86 -22.87 12.24
N LYS A 64 -15.37 -21.79 11.63
CA LYS A 64 -14.08 -21.74 10.91
C LYS A 64 -13.05 -20.82 11.55
N VAL A 65 -13.48 -19.86 12.37
CA VAL A 65 -12.59 -18.88 13.02
C VAL A 65 -12.27 -19.29 14.45
N THR A 66 -11.09 -18.91 14.94
CA THR A 66 -10.72 -19.14 16.34
C THR A 66 -11.33 -18.04 17.21
N LEU A 67 -12.50 -18.30 17.80
CA LEU A 67 -13.24 -17.34 18.61
C LEU A 67 -13.79 -18.00 19.89
N HIS A 68 -13.61 -17.34 21.04
CA HIS A 68 -14.24 -17.78 22.29
C HIS A 68 -15.77 -17.62 22.20
N PRO A 69 -16.61 -18.59 22.62
CA PRO A 69 -18.07 -18.52 22.47
C PRO A 69 -18.72 -17.26 23.06
N SER A 70 -18.20 -16.75 24.19
CA SER A 70 -18.71 -15.50 24.80
C SER A 70 -18.49 -14.23 23.95
N LYS A 71 -17.69 -14.31 22.88
CA LYS A 71 -17.37 -13.21 21.97
C LYS A 71 -18.17 -13.23 20.67
N ILE A 72 -19.06 -14.22 20.45
CA ILE A 72 -19.94 -14.27 19.28
C ILE A 72 -20.76 -12.97 19.09
N PRO A 73 -21.35 -12.36 20.15
CA PRO A 73 -22.04 -11.07 20.01
C PRO A 73 -21.11 -9.92 19.59
N CYS A 74 -19.82 -9.99 19.96
CA CYS A 74 -18.80 -9.03 19.54
C CYS A 74 -18.43 -9.21 18.07
N LEU A 75 -18.35 -10.45 17.57
CA LEU A 75 -18.10 -10.72 16.15
C LEU A 75 -19.19 -10.09 15.26
N ARG A 76 -20.46 -10.14 15.69
CA ARG A 76 -21.55 -9.45 14.98
C ARG A 76 -21.32 -7.94 14.85
N ARG A 77 -20.76 -7.29 15.89
CA ARG A 77 -20.43 -5.86 15.86
C ARG A 77 -19.28 -5.58 14.90
N LEU A 78 -18.26 -6.44 14.91
CA LEU A 78 -17.13 -6.37 13.97
C LEU A 78 -17.63 -6.46 12.52
N MET A 79 -18.48 -7.46 12.22
CA MET A 79 -19.05 -7.65 10.88
C MET A 79 -19.87 -6.44 10.42
N ARG A 80 -20.64 -5.78 11.32
CA ARG A 80 -21.37 -4.56 10.97
C ARG A 80 -20.45 -3.43 10.50
N VAL A 81 -19.30 -3.24 11.15
CA VAL A 81 -18.31 -2.25 10.71
C VAL A 81 -17.81 -2.62 9.32
N LEU A 82 -17.38 -3.87 9.13
CA LEU A 82 -16.80 -4.34 7.87
C LEU A 82 -17.79 -4.33 6.70
N THR A 83 -19.08 -4.54 6.97
CA THR A 83 -20.13 -4.40 5.95
C THR A 83 -20.42 -2.93 5.65
N GLN A 84 -20.48 -2.08 6.67
CA GLN A 84 -20.71 -0.64 6.50
C GLN A 84 -19.56 0.05 5.73
N THR A 85 -18.33 -0.44 5.90
CA THR A 85 -17.15 0.06 5.17
C THR A 85 -16.96 -0.62 3.82
N GLY A 86 -17.89 -1.47 3.38
CA GLY A 86 -17.87 -2.12 2.07
C GLY A 86 -16.82 -3.22 1.91
N VAL A 87 -16.19 -3.69 3.00
CA VAL A 87 -15.27 -4.85 2.95
C VAL A 87 -16.07 -6.12 2.67
N PHE A 88 -17.21 -6.32 3.33
CA PHE A 88 -18.15 -7.41 3.07
C PHE A 88 -19.52 -6.88 2.63
N GLY A 89 -20.29 -7.70 1.91
CA GLY A 89 -21.72 -7.50 1.68
C GLY A 89 -22.53 -8.11 2.82
N VAL A 90 -23.79 -7.68 2.96
CA VAL A 90 -24.76 -8.36 3.84
C VAL A 90 -26.14 -8.35 3.20
N VAL A 91 -26.78 -9.51 3.20
CA VAL A 91 -28.16 -9.71 2.74
C VAL A 91 -28.95 -10.34 3.88
N VAL A 92 -30.15 -9.81 4.14
CA VAL A 92 -31.08 -10.40 5.10
C VAL A 92 -31.97 -11.38 4.33
N GLN A 93 -31.84 -12.68 4.61
CA GLN A 93 -32.75 -13.67 4.02
C GLN A 93 -34.08 -13.65 4.77
N PRO A 94 -35.23 -13.45 4.10
CA PRO A 94 -36.53 -13.58 4.76
C PRO A 94 -36.73 -15.03 5.21
N HIS A 95 -37.07 -15.24 6.48
CA HIS A 95 -37.38 -16.57 6.98
C HIS A 95 -38.58 -17.17 6.25
N SER A 96 -38.46 -18.41 5.79
CA SER A 96 -39.59 -19.17 5.28
C SER A 96 -40.56 -19.47 6.43
N THR A 97 -41.66 -18.71 6.48
CA THR A 97 -42.93 -19.06 7.14
C THR A 97 -42.83 -19.83 8.46
N THR A 98 -42.50 -19.14 9.55
CA THR A 98 -43.02 -19.49 10.88
C THR A 98 -43.41 -18.22 11.63
N THR A 99 -44.58 -18.27 12.24
CA THR A 99 -45.38 -17.17 12.79
C THR A 99 -44.87 -16.63 14.12
N ASP A 100 -43.63 -16.14 14.16
CA ASP A 100 -43.16 -15.31 15.28
C ASP A 100 -42.74 -13.93 14.75
N ALA A 101 -43.61 -12.96 14.99
CA ALA A 101 -43.44 -11.57 14.59
C ALA A 101 -42.49 -10.84 15.54
N ASP A 102 -41.18 -11.12 15.46
CA ASP A 102 -40.14 -10.19 15.95
C ASP A 102 -38.70 -10.44 15.44
N ASP A 103 -38.41 -11.54 14.72
CA ASP A 103 -37.02 -11.81 14.29
C ASP A 103 -36.82 -11.46 12.82
N GLY A 104 -36.21 -10.30 12.57
CA GLY A 104 -35.69 -9.95 11.25
C GLY A 104 -34.69 -11.03 10.82
N GLY A 105 -34.84 -11.56 9.60
CA GLY A 105 -34.15 -12.77 9.16
C GLY A 105 -32.63 -12.80 9.36
N GLU A 106 -32.04 -14.00 9.35
CA GLU A 106 -30.62 -14.17 9.63
C GLU A 106 -29.73 -13.45 8.58
N PRO A 107 -28.79 -12.59 9.01
CA PRO A 107 -27.89 -11.91 8.09
C PRO A 107 -26.90 -12.90 7.48
N VAL A 108 -26.82 -12.89 6.15
CA VAL A 108 -25.83 -13.63 5.35
C VAL A 108 -24.77 -12.64 4.88
N TYR A 109 -23.51 -12.88 5.24
CA TYR A 109 -22.38 -12.05 4.86
C TYR A 109 -21.75 -12.56 3.58
N GLU A 110 -21.42 -11.66 2.66
CA GLU A 110 -20.94 -12.01 1.31
C GLU A 110 -19.57 -11.40 1.03
N LEU A 111 -18.76 -12.11 0.24
CA LEU A 111 -17.50 -11.57 -0.25
C LEU A 111 -17.72 -10.50 -1.33
N THR A 112 -17.25 -9.28 -1.08
CA THR A 112 -17.07 -8.24 -2.10
C THR A 112 -15.79 -8.47 -2.91
N LEU A 113 -15.59 -7.71 -3.99
CA LEU A 113 -14.32 -7.67 -4.70
C LEU A 113 -13.14 -7.31 -3.79
N ALA A 114 -13.34 -6.40 -2.83
CA ALA A 114 -12.29 -6.02 -1.87
C ALA A 114 -11.91 -7.19 -0.96
N SER A 115 -12.89 -7.84 -0.32
CA SER A 115 -12.60 -8.98 0.56
C SER A 115 -12.06 -10.22 -0.16
N ARG A 116 -12.30 -10.37 -1.47
CA ARG A 116 -11.73 -11.46 -2.26
C ARG A 116 -10.22 -11.37 -2.38
N LEU A 117 -9.65 -10.16 -2.37
CA LEU A 117 -8.20 -9.94 -2.35
C LEU A 117 -7.54 -10.34 -1.00
N LEU A 118 -8.35 -10.65 0.02
CA LEU A 118 -7.88 -11.04 1.35
C LEU A 118 -7.89 -12.55 1.57
N ILE A 119 -8.35 -13.33 0.58
CA ILE A 119 -8.35 -14.79 0.64
C ILE A 119 -6.92 -15.29 0.46
N GLY A 120 -6.54 -16.37 1.15
CA GLY A 120 -5.18 -16.92 1.13
C GLY A 120 -4.66 -17.42 -0.23
N SER A 121 -5.42 -17.30 -1.31
CA SER A 121 -5.04 -17.68 -2.68
C SER A 121 -4.67 -16.46 -3.52
N SER A 122 -3.70 -16.60 -4.43
CA SER A 122 -3.31 -15.52 -5.35
C SER A 122 -4.45 -15.11 -6.30
N PRO A 123 -4.70 -13.81 -6.54
CA PRO A 123 -4.03 -12.65 -5.93
C PRO A 123 -4.44 -12.45 -4.46
N ASN A 124 -3.45 -12.24 -3.58
CA ASN A 124 -3.65 -12.04 -2.15
C ASN A 124 -2.83 -10.84 -1.67
N VAL A 125 -3.50 -9.80 -1.16
CA VAL A 125 -2.87 -8.57 -0.64
C VAL A 125 -2.83 -8.54 0.89
N SER A 126 -3.39 -9.54 1.57
CA SER A 126 -3.45 -9.58 3.03
C SER A 126 -2.08 -9.49 3.73
N PRO A 127 -0.96 -10.06 3.21
CA PRO A 127 0.33 -9.90 3.88
C PRO A 127 0.80 -8.44 3.97
N PHE A 128 0.58 -7.65 2.91
CA PHE A 128 0.91 -6.22 2.92
C PHE A 128 0.07 -5.47 3.96
N LEU A 129 -1.24 -5.76 4.01
CA LEU A 129 -2.13 -5.15 5.00
C LEU A 129 -1.76 -5.56 6.43
N ASN A 130 -1.39 -6.82 6.66
CA ASN A 130 -0.94 -7.28 7.98
C ASN A 130 0.36 -6.60 8.43
N MET A 131 1.28 -6.33 7.50
CA MET A 131 2.50 -5.57 7.77
C MET A 131 2.15 -4.14 8.23
N VAL A 132 1.41 -3.38 7.41
CA VAL A 132 1.08 -1.97 7.69
C VAL A 132 0.19 -1.80 8.92
N LEU A 133 -0.75 -2.72 9.14
CA LEU A 133 -1.62 -2.75 10.34
C LEU A 133 -0.94 -3.42 11.55
N GLY A 134 0.31 -3.86 11.41
CA GLY A 134 1.10 -4.47 12.45
C GLY A 134 1.47 -3.47 13.54
N THR A 135 1.60 -3.96 14.78
CA THR A 135 1.89 -3.12 15.96
C THR A 135 3.14 -2.27 15.77
N ILE A 136 4.19 -2.80 15.14
CA ILE A 136 5.44 -2.08 14.92
C ILE A 136 5.24 -0.83 14.05
N PHE A 137 4.46 -0.94 12.96
CA PHE A 137 4.16 0.20 12.10
C PHE A 137 3.20 1.18 12.78
N VAL A 138 2.08 0.68 13.32
CA VAL A 138 1.04 1.52 13.95
C VAL A 138 1.57 2.29 15.15
N SER A 139 2.40 1.67 16.00
CA SER A 139 2.96 2.34 17.19
C SER A 139 3.82 3.55 16.84
N SER A 140 4.43 3.59 15.65
CA SER A 140 5.28 4.71 15.20
C SER A 140 4.52 6.03 15.04
N PHE A 141 3.18 5.99 15.03
CA PHE A 141 2.33 7.17 14.85
C PHE A 141 1.62 7.61 16.13
N LEU A 142 1.75 6.86 17.24
CA LEU A 142 1.03 7.17 18.48
C LEU A 142 1.51 8.49 19.11
N ASP A 143 2.81 8.80 18.94
CA ASP A 143 3.46 9.98 19.50
C ASP A 143 3.82 11.02 18.41
N LEU A 144 3.09 11.01 17.28
CA LEU A 144 3.39 11.89 16.15
C LEU A 144 3.32 13.39 16.52
N GLY A 145 2.42 13.76 17.44
CA GLY A 145 2.33 15.13 17.96
C GLY A 145 3.52 15.57 18.82
N GLU A 146 4.21 14.63 19.48
CA GLU A 146 5.47 14.90 20.17
C GLU A 146 6.61 15.05 19.16
N TRP A 147 6.68 14.16 18.17
CA TRP A 147 7.66 14.23 17.09
C TRP A 147 7.65 15.58 16.36
N PHE A 148 6.46 16.15 16.08
CA PHE A 148 6.34 17.48 15.45
C PHE A 148 6.94 18.65 16.27
N GLN A 149 7.28 18.43 17.54
CA GLN A 149 7.91 19.46 18.40
C GLN A 149 9.44 19.43 18.34
N HIS A 150 10.03 18.42 17.69
CA HIS A 150 11.47 18.27 17.59
C HIS A 150 12.06 19.13 16.45
N GLU A 151 13.29 19.62 16.63
CA GLU A 151 14.02 20.36 15.60
C GLU A 151 14.69 19.42 14.60
N LEU A 152 14.66 19.77 13.32
CA LEU A 152 15.37 19.03 12.28
C LEU A 152 16.90 19.26 12.33
N PRO A 153 17.73 18.27 11.98
CA PRO A 153 17.36 16.90 11.57
C PRO A 153 17.05 16.00 12.77
N ASP A 154 15.86 15.40 12.79
CA ASP A 154 15.40 14.51 13.86
C ASP A 154 15.37 13.05 13.38
N PRO A 155 15.64 12.04 14.24
CA PRO A 155 15.18 10.67 14.02
C PRO A 155 13.74 10.61 13.50
N SER A 156 13.48 9.65 12.62
CA SER A 156 12.12 9.39 12.16
C SER A 156 11.22 8.91 13.32
N PRO A 157 9.89 9.04 13.21
CA PRO A 157 8.95 8.53 14.21
C PRO A 157 9.18 7.05 14.55
N PHE A 158 9.52 6.23 13.55
CA PHE A 158 9.88 4.83 13.77
C PHE A 158 11.14 4.68 14.63
N LYS A 159 12.19 5.47 14.35
CA LYS A 159 13.45 5.41 15.09
C LYS A 159 13.29 5.89 16.53
N LEU A 160 12.45 6.90 16.78
CA LEU A 160 12.11 7.31 18.14
C LEU A 160 11.37 6.22 18.91
N THR A 161 10.39 5.59 18.27
CA THR A 161 9.55 4.56 18.90
C THR A 161 10.31 3.27 19.18
N HIS A 162 11.15 2.82 18.25
CA HIS A 162 11.79 1.49 18.29
C HIS A 162 13.29 1.54 18.55
N GLY A 163 13.87 2.73 18.67
CA GLY A 163 15.30 2.97 18.96
C GLY A 163 16.27 2.63 17.81
N ARG A 164 15.78 2.19 16.64
CA ARG A 164 16.60 1.79 15.47
C ARG A 164 15.93 2.17 14.16
N HIS A 165 16.69 2.26 13.08
CA HIS A 165 16.14 2.44 11.73
C HIS A 165 15.39 1.18 11.26
N VAL A 166 14.38 1.33 10.39
CA VAL A 166 13.56 0.19 9.93
C VAL A 166 14.40 -0.91 9.25
N TRP A 167 15.33 -0.51 8.37
CA TRP A 167 16.24 -1.43 7.69
C TRP A 167 17.23 -2.11 8.66
N ASP A 168 17.59 -1.44 9.76
CA ASP A 168 18.43 -2.04 10.79
C ASP A 168 17.64 -3.02 11.65
N LEU A 169 16.36 -2.75 11.93
CA LEU A 169 15.48 -3.71 12.59
C LEU A 169 15.34 -4.98 11.74
N ALA A 170 15.04 -4.85 10.44
CA ALA A 170 14.94 -5.99 9.52
C ALA A 170 16.23 -6.83 9.46
N ARG A 171 17.41 -6.19 9.52
CA ARG A 171 18.69 -6.92 9.56
C ARG A 171 18.91 -7.76 10.83
N HIS A 172 18.30 -7.39 11.95
CA HIS A 172 18.55 -8.03 13.25
C HIS A 172 17.36 -8.85 13.79
N ASP A 173 16.17 -8.68 13.22
CA ASP A 173 14.96 -9.39 13.60
C ASP A 173 14.39 -10.13 12.40
N ALA A 174 14.64 -11.44 12.35
CA ALA A 174 14.18 -12.30 11.26
C ALA A 174 12.65 -12.34 11.13
N SER A 175 11.91 -12.20 12.23
CA SER A 175 10.44 -12.19 12.18
C SER A 175 9.90 -10.89 11.57
N PHE A 176 10.56 -9.77 11.84
CA PHE A 176 10.24 -8.49 11.22
C PHE A 176 10.65 -8.47 9.74
N ALA A 177 11.82 -9.02 9.40
CA ALA A 177 12.26 -9.17 8.01
C ALA A 177 11.25 -9.99 7.20
N GLU A 178 10.84 -11.16 7.71
CA GLU A 178 9.86 -12.02 7.07
C GLU A 178 8.49 -11.33 6.91
N LEU A 179 8.06 -10.53 7.90
CA LEU A 179 6.84 -9.73 7.79
C LEU A 179 6.92 -8.72 6.64
N CYS A 180 8.04 -7.98 6.55
CA CYS A 180 8.29 -7.02 5.49
C CYS A 180 8.36 -7.69 4.12
N ASP A 181 9.15 -8.76 3.99
CA ASP A 181 9.32 -9.50 2.74
C ASP A 181 8.00 -10.07 2.24
N ASN A 182 7.22 -10.72 3.11
CA ASN A 182 5.89 -11.23 2.75
C ASN A 182 4.94 -10.11 2.30
N GLY A 183 4.98 -8.97 2.97
CA GLY A 183 4.19 -7.80 2.59
C GLY A 183 4.55 -7.26 1.21
N MET A 184 5.84 -7.06 0.96
CA MET A 184 6.35 -6.52 -0.30
C MET A 184 6.22 -7.49 -1.46
N VAL A 185 6.38 -8.79 -1.23
CA VAL A 185 6.13 -9.86 -2.21
C VAL A 185 4.65 -9.91 -2.60
N ALA A 186 3.74 -9.83 -1.63
CA ALA A 186 2.31 -9.82 -1.89
C ALA A 186 1.86 -8.61 -2.72
N ASP A 187 2.33 -7.41 -2.35
CA ASP A 187 2.06 -6.21 -3.14
C ASP A 187 2.64 -6.33 -4.56
N SER A 188 3.91 -6.71 -4.67
CA SER A 188 4.61 -6.81 -5.95
C SER A 188 3.93 -7.83 -6.87
N GLY A 189 3.53 -8.99 -6.34
CA GLY A 189 2.81 -10.00 -7.10
C GLY A 189 1.48 -9.50 -7.66
N PHE A 190 0.71 -8.75 -6.85
CA PHE A 190 -0.55 -8.17 -7.30
C PHE A 190 -0.33 -7.06 -8.33
N ILE A 191 0.49 -6.07 -8.01
CA ILE A 191 0.63 -4.86 -8.83
C ILE A 191 1.34 -5.14 -10.15
N MET A 192 2.34 -6.04 -10.15
CA MET A 192 3.07 -6.38 -11.36
C MET A 192 2.25 -7.25 -12.30
N ASP A 193 1.37 -8.13 -11.80
CA ASP A 193 0.43 -8.87 -12.64
C ASP A 193 -0.50 -7.91 -13.42
N VAL A 194 -0.99 -6.86 -12.77
CA VAL A 194 -1.79 -5.81 -13.43
C VAL A 194 -0.92 -5.01 -14.40
N MET A 195 0.28 -4.58 -13.98
CA MET A 195 1.18 -3.75 -14.80
C MET A 195 1.58 -4.45 -16.09
N VAL A 196 1.98 -5.73 -16.06
CA VAL A 196 2.41 -6.43 -17.27
C VAL A 196 1.26 -6.65 -18.26
N LYS A 197 0.02 -6.79 -17.77
CA LYS A 197 -1.18 -7.00 -18.60
C LYS A 197 -1.71 -5.70 -19.19
N GLU A 198 -1.85 -4.67 -18.36
CA GLU A 198 -2.57 -3.44 -18.71
C GLU A 198 -1.62 -2.28 -19.09
N CYS A 199 -0.36 -2.34 -18.65
CA CYS A 199 0.64 -1.29 -18.88
C CYS A 199 1.91 -1.85 -19.55
N GLY A 200 1.81 -3.01 -20.20
CA GLY A 200 2.96 -3.67 -20.82
C GLY A 200 3.67 -2.85 -21.89
N ASP A 201 3.01 -1.85 -22.47
CA ASP A 201 3.60 -0.91 -23.42
C ASP A 201 4.84 -0.19 -22.89
N VAL A 202 4.95 0.04 -21.58
CA VAL A 202 6.14 0.69 -21.00
C VAL A 202 7.40 -0.15 -21.17
N PHE A 203 7.24 -1.46 -21.35
CA PHE A 203 8.34 -2.40 -21.58
C PHE A 203 8.53 -2.75 -23.06
N ARG A 204 7.57 -2.37 -23.94
CA ARG A 204 7.67 -2.65 -25.38
C ARG A 204 8.78 -1.81 -26.01
N GLY A 205 9.54 -2.44 -26.91
CA GLY A 205 10.65 -1.80 -27.62
C GLY A 205 11.95 -1.75 -26.81
N ILE A 206 11.96 -2.20 -25.55
CA ILE A 206 13.20 -2.45 -24.82
C ILE A 206 13.89 -3.63 -25.50
N SER A 207 15.04 -3.38 -26.12
CA SER A 207 15.95 -4.42 -26.61
C SER A 207 17.18 -4.39 -25.71
N GLY A 208 17.45 -5.48 -25.00
CA GLY A 208 18.62 -5.60 -24.12
C GLY A 208 18.24 -5.89 -22.66
N SER A 209 18.75 -5.08 -21.74
CA SER A 209 18.76 -5.39 -20.30
C SER A 209 17.98 -4.40 -19.44
N LEU A 210 17.41 -4.92 -18.35
CA LEU A 210 16.76 -4.17 -17.28
C LEU A 210 17.44 -4.51 -15.95
N VAL A 211 17.73 -3.49 -15.15
CA VAL A 211 18.16 -3.65 -13.75
C VAL A 211 17.08 -3.09 -12.82
N ASP A 212 16.56 -3.95 -11.97
CA ASP A 212 15.61 -3.66 -10.90
C ASP A 212 16.39 -3.33 -9.63
N VAL A 213 16.40 -2.05 -9.26
CA VAL A 213 17.26 -1.53 -8.20
C VAL A 213 16.53 -1.58 -6.86
N ALA A 214 17.18 -2.18 -5.86
CA ALA A 214 16.56 -2.60 -4.61
C ALA A 214 15.32 -3.50 -4.85
N GLY A 215 15.42 -4.39 -5.84
CA GLY A 215 14.33 -5.26 -6.28
C GLY A 215 14.00 -6.43 -5.35
N GLY A 216 14.67 -6.55 -4.20
CA GLY A 216 14.44 -7.56 -3.18
C GLY A 216 14.64 -8.98 -3.69
N LEU A 217 13.64 -9.84 -3.44
CA LEU A 217 13.61 -11.22 -3.93
C LEU A 217 13.24 -11.34 -5.42
N GLY A 218 13.23 -10.21 -6.15
CA GLY A 218 13.09 -10.17 -7.61
C GLY A 218 11.69 -10.43 -8.13
N GLY A 219 10.64 -10.29 -7.32
CA GLY A 219 9.27 -10.58 -7.74
C GLY A 219 8.82 -9.76 -8.97
N ALA A 220 9.18 -8.48 -9.02
CA ALA A 220 8.87 -7.61 -10.16
C ALA A 220 9.67 -8.01 -11.40
N SER A 221 10.98 -8.17 -11.27
CA SER A 221 11.85 -8.66 -12.34
C SER A 221 11.41 -10.00 -12.92
N GLN A 222 10.99 -10.95 -12.08
CA GLN A 222 10.49 -12.26 -12.53
C GLN A 222 9.18 -12.13 -13.34
N ALA A 223 8.27 -11.25 -12.92
CA ALA A 223 7.06 -10.96 -13.67
C ALA A 223 7.35 -10.32 -15.04
N ILE A 224 8.30 -9.37 -15.08
CA ILE A 224 8.75 -8.72 -16.32
C ILE A 224 9.42 -9.74 -17.24
N ALA A 225 10.39 -10.51 -16.75
CA ALA A 225 11.11 -11.52 -17.55
C ALA A 225 10.13 -12.54 -18.17
N LYS A 226 9.14 -13.00 -17.39
CA LYS A 226 8.11 -13.93 -17.87
C LYS A 226 7.22 -13.32 -18.97
N ALA A 227 6.83 -12.05 -18.81
CA ALA A 227 5.96 -11.37 -19.78
C ALA A 227 6.72 -10.89 -21.04
N PHE A 228 8.00 -10.58 -20.89
CA PHE A 228 8.87 -10.05 -21.94
C PHE A 228 10.21 -10.82 -21.99
N PRO A 229 10.22 -12.07 -22.50
CA PRO A 229 11.41 -12.95 -22.45
C PRO A 229 12.65 -12.46 -23.22
N HIS A 230 12.50 -11.39 -24.01
CA HIS A 230 13.58 -10.76 -24.74
C HIS A 230 14.34 -9.70 -23.90
N ILE A 231 13.86 -9.38 -22.69
CA ILE A 231 14.49 -8.44 -21.78
C ILE A 231 15.30 -9.23 -20.74
N GLU A 232 16.63 -9.05 -20.75
CA GLU A 232 17.50 -9.62 -19.72
C GLU A 232 17.30 -8.87 -18.40
N CYS A 233 16.60 -9.49 -17.44
CA CYS A 233 16.33 -8.88 -16.15
C CYS A 233 17.41 -9.24 -15.12
N SER A 234 17.82 -8.23 -14.36
CA SER A 234 18.70 -8.37 -13.20
C SER A 234 18.15 -7.58 -12.02
N VAL A 235 18.47 -8.02 -10.81
CA VAL A 235 18.14 -7.33 -9.56
C VAL A 235 19.43 -6.89 -8.91
N LEU A 236 19.51 -5.61 -8.55
CA LEU A 236 20.55 -5.07 -7.67
C LEU A 236 19.96 -4.94 -6.27
N ASP A 237 20.57 -5.56 -5.26
CA ASP A 237 20.18 -5.36 -3.86
C ASP A 237 21.37 -5.56 -2.92
N LEU A 238 21.18 -5.29 -1.63
CA LEU A 238 22.20 -5.48 -0.62
C LEU A 238 22.65 -6.95 -0.53
N PRO A 239 23.91 -7.22 -0.15
CA PRO A 239 24.45 -8.58 -0.12
C PRO A 239 23.63 -9.58 0.70
N ASN A 240 23.08 -9.17 1.84
CA ASN A 240 22.26 -10.05 2.68
C ASN A 240 20.90 -10.40 2.05
N VAL A 241 20.34 -9.51 1.22
CA VAL A 241 19.08 -9.75 0.50
C VAL A 241 19.33 -10.67 -0.69
N VAL A 242 20.37 -10.38 -1.48
CA VAL A 242 20.78 -11.23 -2.61
C VAL A 242 21.12 -12.65 -2.17
N ALA A 243 21.70 -12.83 -0.97
CA ALA A 243 21.97 -14.16 -0.42
C ALA A 243 20.69 -14.99 -0.15
N ALA A 244 19.53 -14.35 0.04
CA ALA A 244 18.24 -14.99 0.23
C ALA A 244 17.43 -15.13 -1.08
N ALA A 245 17.96 -14.65 -2.21
CA ALA A 245 17.27 -14.65 -3.49
C ALA A 245 17.05 -16.08 -4.03
N PRO A 246 15.95 -16.32 -4.77
CA PRO A 246 15.66 -17.62 -5.35
C PRO A 246 16.67 -17.99 -6.46
N THR A 247 17.17 -19.22 -6.44
CA THR A 247 18.18 -19.71 -7.41
C THR A 247 17.61 -20.23 -8.73
N ASN A 248 16.31 -20.56 -8.77
CA ASN A 248 15.66 -21.19 -9.92
C ASN A 248 14.86 -20.18 -10.74
N THR A 249 15.49 -19.06 -11.11
CA THR A 249 14.84 -18.00 -11.89
C THR A 249 15.73 -17.56 -13.05
N GLU A 250 15.13 -17.00 -14.10
CA GLU A 250 15.86 -16.42 -15.24
C GLU A 250 16.48 -15.05 -14.91
N VAL A 251 16.23 -14.53 -13.71
CA VAL A 251 16.70 -13.23 -13.23
C VAL A 251 18.09 -13.38 -12.60
N LYS A 252 19.01 -12.49 -12.97
CA LYS A 252 20.36 -12.41 -12.38
C LYS A 252 20.35 -11.53 -11.13
N TYR A 253 20.86 -12.00 -10.00
CA TYR A 253 20.96 -11.20 -8.78
C TYR A 253 22.37 -10.67 -8.57
N ILE A 254 22.49 -9.38 -8.28
CA ILE A 254 23.74 -8.63 -8.16
C ILE A 254 23.77 -7.97 -6.79
N ALA A 255 24.74 -8.36 -5.95
CA ALA A 255 24.94 -7.74 -4.65
C ALA A 255 25.65 -6.39 -4.81
N GLY A 256 25.10 -5.33 -4.22
CA GLY A 256 25.71 -4.00 -4.25
C GLY A 256 24.88 -2.93 -3.52
N ASP A 257 25.35 -1.69 -3.60
CA ASP A 257 24.69 -0.52 -3.04
C ASP A 257 24.37 0.49 -4.15
N MET A 258 23.08 0.81 -4.30
CA MET A 258 22.58 1.76 -5.30
C MET A 258 23.13 3.18 -5.12
N PHE A 259 23.53 3.56 -3.91
CA PHE A 259 24.17 4.84 -3.62
C PHE A 259 25.61 4.91 -4.14
N GLU A 260 26.27 3.77 -4.31
CA GLU A 260 27.62 3.68 -4.85
C GLU A 260 27.60 3.54 -6.38
N SER A 261 26.95 2.48 -6.89
CA SER A 261 26.87 2.21 -8.32
C SER A 261 25.69 1.33 -8.68
N ILE A 262 25.16 1.52 -9.89
CA ILE A 262 24.11 0.69 -10.47
C ILE A 262 24.68 0.04 -11.74
N PRO A 263 24.53 -1.28 -11.93
CA PRO A 263 24.99 -1.97 -13.14
C PRO A 263 24.43 -1.33 -14.42
N SER A 264 25.25 -1.29 -15.46
CA SER A 264 24.85 -0.83 -16.79
C SER A 264 23.66 -1.63 -17.31
N ALA A 265 22.60 -0.94 -17.74
CA ALA A 265 21.42 -1.54 -18.33
C ALA A 265 20.73 -0.55 -19.28
N ASN A 266 19.89 -1.05 -20.20
CA ASN A 266 19.09 -0.18 -21.08
C ASN A 266 17.95 0.50 -20.30
N VAL A 267 17.43 -0.20 -19.28
CA VAL A 267 16.41 0.32 -18.38
C VAL A 267 16.82 0.10 -16.93
N VAL A 268 16.65 1.13 -16.11
CA VAL A 268 16.67 1.02 -14.66
C VAL A 268 15.24 1.07 -14.16
N PHE A 269 14.82 0.09 -13.36
CA PHE A 269 13.50 0.03 -12.75
C PHE A 269 13.61 0.29 -11.24
N LEU A 270 12.77 1.19 -10.74
CA LEU A 270 12.70 1.60 -9.32
C LEU A 270 11.24 1.47 -8.88
N LYS A 271 10.87 0.37 -8.23
CA LYS A 271 9.52 0.18 -7.65
C LYS A 271 9.59 0.40 -6.15
N TRP A 272 8.84 1.38 -5.63
CA TRP A 272 8.77 1.64 -4.19
C TRP A 272 10.15 1.85 -3.56
N ILE A 273 10.95 2.70 -4.22
CA ILE A 273 12.29 3.01 -3.75
C ILE A 273 12.38 4.47 -3.36
N LEU A 274 12.06 5.37 -4.28
CA LEU A 274 12.38 6.80 -4.09
C LEU A 274 11.48 7.46 -3.04
N HIS A 275 10.35 6.86 -2.68
CA HIS A 275 9.52 7.33 -1.57
C HIS A 275 10.12 7.09 -0.17
N ASP A 276 11.13 6.20 -0.05
CA ASP A 276 11.80 5.92 1.23
C ASP A 276 12.88 6.96 1.58
N TRP A 277 13.23 7.83 0.62
CA TRP A 277 14.44 8.65 0.70
C TRP A 277 14.13 10.15 0.59
N SER A 278 15.01 10.95 1.19
CA SER A 278 14.99 12.40 1.05
C SER A 278 15.27 12.83 -0.40
N ASP A 279 14.91 14.07 -0.76
CA ASP A 279 15.19 14.62 -2.09
C ASP A 279 16.67 14.52 -2.49
N ALA A 280 17.59 14.81 -1.56
CA ALA A 280 19.03 14.75 -1.83
C ALA A 280 19.52 13.33 -2.13
N GLU A 281 18.96 12.34 -1.43
CA GLU A 281 19.25 10.92 -1.65
C GLU A 281 18.62 10.42 -2.95
N CYS A 282 17.37 10.82 -3.25
CA CYS A 282 16.73 10.55 -4.53
C CYS A 282 17.55 11.09 -5.70
N VAL A 283 18.03 12.34 -5.62
CA VAL A 283 18.90 12.94 -6.65
C VAL A 283 20.19 12.12 -6.81
N LYS A 284 20.78 11.62 -5.72
CA LYS A 284 21.98 10.77 -5.76
C LYS A 284 21.71 9.43 -6.46
N ILE A 285 20.61 8.75 -6.11
CA ILE A 285 20.18 7.49 -6.73
C ILE A 285 19.92 7.71 -8.23
N LEU A 286 19.14 8.74 -8.58
CA LEU A 286 18.81 9.09 -9.96
C LEU A 286 20.06 9.43 -10.79
N LYS A 287 21.06 10.11 -10.21
CA LYS A 287 22.36 10.34 -10.89
C LYS A 287 23.08 9.03 -11.21
N ASN A 288 23.04 8.03 -10.33
CA ASN A 288 23.61 6.71 -10.60
C ASN A 288 22.79 5.95 -11.65
N CYS A 289 21.47 6.08 -11.64
CA CYS A 289 20.60 5.53 -12.69
C CYS A 289 20.94 6.12 -14.06
N LYS A 290 21.15 7.45 -14.13
CA LYS A 290 21.56 8.14 -15.36
C LYS A 290 22.90 7.60 -15.91
N LYS A 291 23.89 7.37 -15.04
CA LYS A 291 25.16 6.76 -15.43
C LYS A 291 24.98 5.34 -15.99
N ALA A 292 24.15 4.54 -15.35
CA ALA A 292 23.87 3.16 -15.77
C ALA A 292 23.30 3.12 -17.20
N ILE A 293 22.30 3.96 -17.51
CA ILE A 293 21.66 3.98 -18.85
C ILE A 293 22.50 4.68 -19.92
N ALA A 294 23.34 5.66 -19.55
CA ALA A 294 24.19 6.38 -20.51
C ALA A 294 25.20 5.45 -21.20
N SER A 295 25.68 4.44 -20.48
CA SER A 295 26.60 3.43 -21.01
C SER A 295 26.04 2.59 -22.17
N GLN A 296 24.72 2.62 -22.39
CA GLN A 296 24.01 1.87 -23.43
C GLN A 296 23.58 2.72 -24.63
N GLY A 297 24.11 3.95 -24.77
CA GLY A 297 23.79 4.82 -25.91
C GLY A 297 22.45 5.57 -25.78
N GLY A 298 21.94 5.69 -24.55
CA GLY A 298 20.63 6.28 -24.25
C GLY A 298 19.63 5.19 -23.88
N GLY A 299 18.99 5.34 -22.72
CA GLY A 299 17.99 4.42 -22.17
C GLY A 299 16.93 5.20 -21.39
N LYS A 300 16.23 4.55 -20.48
CA LYS A 300 15.28 5.24 -19.58
C LYS A 300 15.28 4.67 -18.18
N VAL A 301 14.87 5.49 -17.22
CA VAL A 301 14.50 5.03 -15.87
C VAL A 301 12.99 4.91 -15.83
N ILE A 302 12.48 3.81 -15.27
CA ILE A 302 11.07 3.61 -15.00
C ILE A 302 10.91 3.59 -13.48
N ILE A 303 10.13 4.53 -12.95
CA ILE A 303 9.79 4.60 -11.53
C ILE A 303 8.34 4.16 -11.37
N LEU A 304 8.07 3.34 -10.36
CA LEU A 304 6.73 2.96 -9.93
C LEU A 304 6.55 3.37 -8.45
N ASP A 305 6.00 4.57 -8.26
CA ASP A 305 5.71 5.22 -6.98
C ASP A 305 4.40 6.02 -7.07
N MET A 306 3.92 6.66 -5.99
CA MET A 306 2.76 7.54 -6.10
C MET A 306 3.17 8.92 -6.63
N VAL A 307 2.22 9.56 -7.32
CA VAL A 307 2.29 11.00 -7.63
C VAL A 307 1.06 11.60 -7.00
N VAL A 308 1.25 12.35 -5.91
CA VAL A 308 0.15 12.92 -5.13
C VAL A 308 -0.67 13.85 -6.01
N GLY A 309 -1.99 13.63 -6.04
CA GLY A 309 -2.92 14.40 -6.86
C GLY A 309 -3.03 13.95 -8.32
N ALA A 310 -2.24 12.96 -8.76
CA ALA A 310 -2.36 12.38 -10.10
C ALA A 310 -3.39 11.22 -10.13
N GLY A 311 -4.08 11.09 -11.26
CA GLY A 311 -5.03 10.01 -11.51
C GLY A 311 -6.48 10.40 -11.29
N SER A 312 -7.22 9.58 -10.56
CA SER A 312 -8.65 9.79 -10.32
C SER A 312 -8.88 10.98 -9.40
N SER A 313 -9.87 11.83 -9.72
CA SER A 313 -10.34 12.90 -8.83
C SER A 313 -11.34 12.41 -7.77
N ASP A 314 -11.55 11.10 -7.66
CA ASP A 314 -12.36 10.48 -6.62
C ASP A 314 -11.78 10.78 -5.23
N GLU A 315 -12.64 11.18 -4.29
CA GLU A 315 -12.22 11.63 -2.96
C GLU A 315 -11.41 10.55 -2.22
N LYS A 316 -11.83 9.28 -2.30
CA LYS A 316 -11.13 8.17 -1.65
C LYS A 316 -9.75 7.94 -2.26
N HIS A 317 -9.61 8.09 -3.58
CA HIS A 317 -8.30 7.99 -4.25
C HIS A 317 -7.34 9.06 -3.74
N VAL A 318 -7.78 10.32 -3.75
CA VAL A 318 -6.96 11.47 -3.32
C VAL A 318 -6.62 11.38 -1.83
N GLU A 319 -7.61 11.08 -0.98
CA GLU A 319 -7.41 10.90 0.46
C GLU A 319 -6.40 9.78 0.73
N THR A 320 -6.47 8.66 0.00
CA THR A 320 -5.53 7.54 0.17
C THR A 320 -4.09 7.95 -0.16
N GLN A 321 -3.86 8.73 -1.23
CA GLN A 321 -2.51 9.23 -1.57
C GLN A 321 -1.96 10.13 -0.46
N ILE A 322 -2.77 11.06 0.07
CA ILE A 322 -2.35 11.98 1.14
C ILE A 322 -2.09 11.24 2.46
N LEU A 323 -2.93 10.25 2.79
CA LEU A 323 -2.71 9.40 3.95
C LEU A 323 -1.44 8.55 3.80
N PHE A 324 -1.11 8.12 2.58
CA PHE A 324 0.12 7.38 2.33
C PHE A 324 1.36 8.28 2.44
N ASP A 325 1.29 9.54 1.98
CA ASP A 325 2.37 10.51 2.21
C ASP A 325 2.66 10.72 3.70
N LEU A 326 1.61 10.99 4.50
CA LEU A 326 1.74 11.10 5.96
C LEU A 326 2.28 9.79 6.57
N PHE A 327 1.89 8.64 6.02
CA PHE A 327 2.43 7.34 6.45
C PHE A 327 3.93 7.27 6.20
N MET A 328 4.44 7.69 5.04
CA MET A 328 5.87 7.62 4.69
C MET A 328 6.78 8.42 5.62
N MET A 329 6.24 9.40 6.36
CA MET A 329 6.99 10.11 7.40
C MET A 329 7.60 9.20 8.45
N PHE A 330 7.07 7.98 8.67
CA PHE A 330 7.60 7.03 9.67
C PHE A 330 9.10 6.73 9.51
N ILE A 331 9.62 6.86 8.29
CA ILE A 331 11.04 6.68 7.93
C ILE A 331 11.69 7.95 7.37
N ASN A 332 11.08 9.11 7.57
CA ASN A 332 11.44 10.37 6.91
C ASN A 332 11.39 10.28 5.36
N GLY A 333 10.56 9.37 4.84
CA GLY A 333 10.21 9.29 3.43
C GLY A 333 9.13 10.30 3.05
N ALA A 334 8.76 10.31 1.77
CA ALA A 334 7.72 11.19 1.24
C ALA A 334 7.10 10.61 -0.04
N GLU A 335 5.78 10.75 -0.19
CA GLU A 335 5.15 10.68 -1.50
C GLU A 335 5.17 12.08 -2.10
N ARG A 336 5.49 12.18 -3.39
CA ARG A 336 5.75 13.47 -4.05
C ARG A 336 4.64 13.85 -5.00
N ASP A 337 4.34 15.14 -5.09
CA ASP A 337 3.55 15.68 -6.18
C ASP A 337 4.37 15.78 -7.50
N GLU A 338 3.73 16.14 -8.61
CA GLU A 338 4.43 16.25 -9.90
C GLU A 338 5.56 17.30 -9.89
N LEU A 339 5.40 18.42 -9.18
CA LEU A 339 6.40 19.48 -9.15
C LEU A 339 7.65 19.05 -8.36
N GLU A 340 7.46 18.30 -7.28
CA GLU A 340 8.53 17.71 -6.49
C GLU A 340 9.27 16.62 -7.27
N TRP A 341 8.54 15.72 -7.94
CA TRP A 341 9.12 14.74 -8.86
C TRP A 341 9.95 15.42 -9.96
N LYS A 342 9.37 16.42 -10.62
CA LYS A 342 10.04 17.21 -11.66
C LYS A 342 11.35 17.83 -11.16
N LYS A 343 11.33 18.40 -9.96
CA LYS A 343 12.50 19.03 -9.34
C LYS A 343 13.64 18.01 -9.18
N ILE A 344 13.40 16.87 -8.54
CA ILE A 344 14.46 15.89 -8.28
C ILE A 344 14.96 15.21 -9.58
N ILE A 345 14.07 15.01 -10.56
CA ILE A 345 14.43 14.46 -11.87
C ILE A 345 15.38 15.40 -12.62
N PHE A 346 15.05 16.69 -12.69
CA PHE A 346 15.90 17.67 -13.38
C PHE A 346 17.18 17.99 -12.61
N GLU A 347 17.15 18.01 -11.27
CA GLU A 347 18.36 18.17 -10.46
C GLU A 347 19.33 16.97 -10.59
N ALA A 348 18.80 15.76 -10.82
CA ALA A 348 19.59 14.60 -11.19
C ALA A 348 20.17 14.69 -12.62
N GLY A 349 19.74 15.69 -13.40
CA GLY A 349 20.28 16.04 -14.69
C GLY A 349 19.57 15.40 -15.88
N PHE A 350 18.41 14.76 -15.69
CA PHE A 350 17.60 14.23 -16.80
C PHE A 350 16.96 15.36 -17.62
N SER A 351 16.61 15.10 -18.87
CA SER A 351 16.10 16.11 -19.81
C SER A 351 14.57 16.18 -19.86
N SER A 352 13.89 15.05 -19.64
CA SER A 352 12.43 14.97 -19.68
C SER A 352 11.89 13.79 -18.88
N TYR A 353 10.59 13.84 -18.58
CA TYR A 353 9.86 12.76 -17.94
C TYR A 353 8.42 12.69 -18.47
N LYS A 354 7.76 11.55 -18.24
CA LYS A 354 6.35 11.34 -18.52
C LYS A 354 5.72 10.60 -17.35
N ILE A 355 4.66 11.16 -16.77
CA ILE A 355 3.86 10.53 -15.72
C ILE A 355 2.64 9.87 -16.36
N ILE A 356 2.38 8.62 -15.96
CA ILE A 356 1.25 7.82 -16.40
C ILE A 356 0.52 7.38 -15.11
N PRO A 357 -0.58 8.05 -14.72
CA PRO A 357 -1.31 7.67 -13.51
C PRO A 357 -2.15 6.43 -13.77
N VAL A 358 -1.68 5.29 -13.27
CA VAL A 358 -2.26 3.95 -13.45
C VAL A 358 -2.02 3.11 -12.20
N LEU A 359 -2.62 1.91 -12.14
CA LEU A 359 -2.35 0.93 -11.07
C LEU A 359 -2.85 1.40 -9.68
N GLY A 360 -4.06 1.96 -9.65
CA GLY A 360 -4.67 2.50 -8.44
C GLY A 360 -4.06 3.84 -8.07
N VAL A 361 -3.60 3.99 -6.82
CA VAL A 361 -3.01 5.22 -6.27
C VAL A 361 -1.59 5.52 -6.77
N ARG A 362 -0.98 4.60 -7.51
CA ARG A 362 0.40 4.71 -8.02
C ARG A 362 0.44 5.45 -9.36
N SER A 363 1.64 5.62 -9.87
CA SER A 363 1.92 6.11 -11.21
C SER A 363 3.17 5.42 -11.75
N ILE A 364 3.25 5.30 -13.07
CA ILE A 364 4.50 4.98 -13.75
C ILE A 364 5.12 6.30 -14.21
N ILE A 365 6.38 6.54 -13.86
CA ILE A 365 7.15 7.71 -14.31
C ILE A 365 8.29 7.22 -15.19
N GLU A 366 8.23 7.57 -16.47
CA GLU A 366 9.34 7.31 -17.41
C GLU A 366 10.25 8.54 -17.43
N VAL A 367 11.55 8.35 -17.23
CA VAL A 367 12.54 9.43 -17.14
C VAL A 367 13.65 9.22 -18.18
N TYR A 368 13.99 10.29 -18.90
CA TYR A 368 14.87 10.24 -20.08
C TYR A 368 16.08 11.18 -19.94
N PRO A 369 17.30 10.72 -20.29
CA PRO A 369 18.57 11.37 -19.96
C PRO A 369 18.79 12.73 -20.61
#